data_AF-A0A3D8ILK9-F1
#
_entry.id   AF-A0A3D8ILK9-F1
#
_cell.length_a   1.000
_cell.length_b   1.000
_cell.length_c   1.000
_cell.angle_alpha   90.00
_cell.angle_beta   90.00
_cell.angle_gamma   90.00
#
_symmetry.space_group_name_H-M   'P 1'
#
loop_
_entity.id
_entity.type
_entity.pdbx_description
1 polymer ?
#
loop_
_entity_poly.entity_id
_entity_poly.type
_entity_poly.pdbx_seq_one_letter_code
_entity_poly.pdbx_strand_id
1 'polypeptide(L)'
;MLKKMLMFGVICAISSGVSFGKTRALDIAESSLKSMQDLGIEYRCFGDDTQAKCQFRDIVLPFVHATIKNAQFELEVSDFKYTQKISANVQTDFKRQVQYAEFIPKNITCQNDSDLINREIVTNEKCFVASDVATLEFDSDTLLQSRNFRYKTMFSILQELLAKAYHYNEKINNMDSVYRVKLQQLRDKRDNEMKELYTEHENLENDLQHITQTNKYSDTRHSCGCDNHKICNDSRGITQDKTSLHNSLMKNRAEMKKVREFYEKDYDELREEYQEATQGVVDEFIVWLKNYNIDLREARLYLRTKKLAESTFGLYAHDFLDFNENIPLSKKERKAREEEKKEITAGYYSSIEASRAASITFINQSPYLNDNLKKNFVKIVNEYAKLFDPNSHKRSVKITAQKINGEPINLGDEVERMVKYSKNEVRGYDLIQQHFFDIVNQYDIRAVRYWPNQNR
;
A
#
# COMPACT_ATOMS: atom_id res chain seq x y z
N MET A 1 -5.14 -2.06 -3.49
CA MET A 1 -4.44 -2.41 -4.75
C MET A 1 -3.14 -1.63 -4.93
N LEU A 2 -3.14 -0.30 -4.86
CA LEU A 2 -1.93 0.54 -4.90
C LEU A 2 -0.85 0.13 -3.87
N LYS A 3 -1.25 -0.20 -2.63
CA LYS A 3 -0.36 -0.73 -1.57
C LYS A 3 0.30 -2.08 -1.90
N LYS A 4 -0.28 -2.89 -2.79
CA LYS A 4 0.26 -4.21 -3.20
C LYS A 4 1.14 -4.12 -4.45
N MET A 5 0.86 -3.17 -5.35
CA MET A 5 1.78 -2.77 -6.43
C MET A 5 3.01 -2.02 -5.87
N LEU A 6 2.83 -1.19 -4.84
CA LEU A 6 3.92 -0.66 -4.04
C LEU A 6 4.73 -1.77 -3.37
N MET A 7 4.12 -2.87 -2.89
CA MET A 7 4.89 -4.03 -2.43
C MET A 7 5.76 -4.65 -3.55
N PHE A 8 5.28 -4.72 -4.80
CA PHE A 8 6.10 -5.17 -5.93
C PHE A 8 7.24 -4.18 -6.29
N GLY A 9 7.00 -2.88 -6.17
CA GLY A 9 8.04 -1.85 -6.31
C GLY A 9 9.04 -1.81 -5.13
N VAL A 10 8.57 -2.15 -3.93
CA VAL A 10 9.35 -2.27 -2.70
C VAL A 10 10.15 -3.59 -2.69
N ILE A 11 9.64 -4.65 -3.30
CA ILE A 11 10.35 -5.92 -3.57
C ILE A 11 11.58 -5.68 -4.46
N CYS A 12 11.51 -4.77 -5.44
CA CYS A 12 12.67 -4.37 -6.24
C CYS A 12 13.69 -3.53 -5.43
N ALA A 13 13.31 -2.95 -4.28
CA ALA A 13 14.16 -2.11 -3.44
C ALA A 13 14.70 -2.82 -2.17
N ILE A 14 14.02 -3.87 -1.68
CA ILE A 14 14.33 -4.63 -0.44
C ILE A 14 15.06 -5.95 -0.74
N SER A 15 15.57 -6.10 -1.96
CA SER A 15 16.25 -7.31 -2.40
C SER A 15 17.69 -7.35 -1.86
N SER A 16 17.86 -7.47 -0.54
CA SER A 16 19.04 -6.96 0.12
C SER A 16 19.32 -7.66 1.46
N GLY A 17 20.28 -8.61 1.56
CA GLY A 17 20.87 -9.14 2.82
C GLY A 17 21.94 -10.28 2.83
N VAL A 18 23.18 -9.95 3.26
CA VAL A 18 24.18 -10.67 4.15
C VAL A 18 24.78 -12.03 3.68
N SER A 19 26.07 -12.45 3.80
CA SER A 19 27.35 -12.04 4.45
C SER A 19 28.56 -12.74 3.78
N PHE A 20 29.74 -12.09 3.86
CA PHE A 20 31.13 -12.56 3.71
C PHE A 20 31.43 -13.95 3.11
N GLY A 21 31.92 -13.89 1.87
CA GLY A 21 32.76 -14.90 1.24
C GLY A 21 32.58 -14.82 -0.27
N LYS A 22 33.45 -14.08 -0.98
CA LYS A 22 33.45 -13.92 -2.47
C LYS A 22 32.09 -14.21 -3.09
N THR A 23 31.09 -13.38 -2.77
CA THR A 23 29.71 -13.75 -3.06
C THR A 23 29.46 -13.72 -4.56
N ARG A 24 28.56 -14.57 -5.00
CA ARG A 24 28.27 -14.84 -6.40
C ARG A 24 27.04 -14.03 -6.84
N ALA A 25 26.84 -13.79 -8.14
CA ALA A 25 25.55 -13.27 -8.63
C ALA A 25 24.37 -14.12 -8.12
N LEU A 26 24.59 -15.43 -7.95
CA LEU A 26 23.64 -16.34 -7.32
C LEU A 26 23.26 -15.93 -5.89
N ASP A 27 24.23 -15.61 -5.05
CA ASP A 27 23.99 -15.23 -3.66
C ASP A 27 23.23 -13.89 -3.57
N ILE A 28 23.55 -12.95 -4.47
CA ILE A 28 22.80 -11.69 -4.60
C ILE A 28 21.35 -12.00 -4.97
N ALA A 29 21.12 -12.84 -5.99
CA ALA A 29 19.79 -13.20 -6.44
C ALA A 29 18.95 -13.92 -5.36
N GLU A 30 19.55 -14.86 -4.63
CA GLU A 30 18.86 -15.58 -3.54
C GLU A 30 18.54 -14.65 -2.37
N SER A 31 19.49 -13.81 -1.97
CA SER A 31 19.29 -12.77 -0.98
C SER A 31 18.17 -11.82 -1.37
N SER A 32 18.16 -11.42 -2.65
CA SER A 32 17.14 -10.57 -3.26
C SER A 32 15.72 -11.14 -3.18
N LEU A 33 15.59 -12.46 -3.23
CA LEU A 33 14.31 -13.16 -3.27
C LEU A 33 13.91 -13.78 -1.94
N LYS A 34 14.71 -13.63 -0.88
CA LYS A 34 14.43 -14.22 0.44
C LYS A 34 13.03 -13.85 0.98
N SER A 35 12.63 -12.59 0.83
CA SER A 35 11.31 -12.11 1.24
C SER A 35 10.14 -12.78 0.48
N MET A 36 10.36 -13.24 -0.75
CA MET A 36 9.36 -14.01 -1.50
C MET A 36 9.16 -15.40 -0.91
N GLN A 37 10.24 -16.02 -0.44
CA GLN A 37 10.17 -17.32 0.22
C GLN A 37 9.36 -17.23 1.51
N ASP A 38 9.54 -16.15 2.28
CA ASP A 38 8.77 -15.90 3.51
C ASP A 38 7.26 -15.71 3.22
N LEU A 39 6.91 -15.24 2.02
CA LEU A 39 5.53 -15.14 1.53
C LEU A 39 4.98 -16.47 0.97
N GLY A 40 5.73 -17.57 1.08
CA GLY A 40 5.37 -18.89 0.59
C GLY A 40 5.49 -19.05 -0.93
N ILE A 41 6.23 -18.15 -1.60
CA ILE A 41 6.49 -18.26 -3.04
C ILE A 41 7.72 -19.14 -3.24
N GLU A 42 7.51 -20.30 -3.86
CA GLU A 42 8.59 -21.22 -4.21
C GLU A 42 9.34 -20.75 -5.46
N TYR A 43 10.67 -20.73 -5.39
CA TYR A 43 11.55 -20.49 -6.51
C TYR A 43 12.80 -21.38 -6.44
N ARG A 44 13.49 -21.51 -7.57
CA ARG A 44 14.80 -22.17 -7.65
C ARG A 44 15.76 -21.29 -8.41
N CYS A 45 16.87 -20.95 -7.78
CA CYS A 45 17.95 -20.20 -8.40
C CYS A 45 19.07 -21.14 -8.87
N PHE A 46 19.72 -20.77 -9.97
CA PHE A 46 20.91 -21.42 -10.50
C PHE A 46 21.80 -20.35 -11.12
N GLY A 47 23.11 -20.56 -11.08
CA GLY A 47 24.06 -19.56 -11.55
C GLY A 47 25.44 -19.71 -10.95
N ASP A 48 26.27 -18.69 -11.19
CA ASP A 48 27.63 -18.56 -10.73
C ASP A 48 27.92 -17.13 -10.23
N ASP A 49 29.20 -16.78 -10.20
CA ASP A 49 29.71 -15.49 -9.71
C ASP A 49 29.21 -14.30 -10.54
N THR A 50 28.88 -14.52 -11.81
CA THR A 50 28.57 -13.48 -12.79
C THR A 50 27.13 -13.48 -13.25
N GLN A 51 26.48 -14.64 -13.29
CA GLN A 51 25.10 -14.76 -13.76
C GLN A 51 24.28 -15.63 -12.83
N ALA A 52 23.05 -15.21 -12.57
CA ALA A 52 22.07 -15.99 -11.83
C ALA A 52 20.70 -15.91 -12.47
N LYS A 53 19.96 -17.00 -12.35
CA LYS A 53 18.60 -17.12 -12.85
C LYS A 53 17.75 -17.87 -11.85
N CYS A 54 16.67 -17.23 -11.43
CA CYS A 54 15.70 -17.77 -10.51
C CYS A 54 14.38 -18.00 -11.25
N GLN A 55 13.92 -19.24 -11.24
CA GLN A 55 12.63 -19.64 -11.80
C GLN A 55 11.63 -19.80 -10.67
N PHE A 56 10.50 -19.11 -10.77
CA PHE A 56 9.42 -19.21 -9.82
C PHE A 56 8.47 -20.32 -10.24
N ARG A 57 7.93 -21.04 -9.27
CA ARG A 57 6.75 -21.88 -9.50
C ARG A 57 5.55 -20.98 -9.81
N ASP A 58 4.57 -21.53 -10.53
CA ASP A 58 3.33 -20.83 -10.83
C ASP A 58 2.71 -20.26 -9.54
N ILE A 59 2.52 -18.94 -9.51
CA ILE A 59 1.96 -18.22 -8.36
C ILE A 59 0.47 -18.03 -8.62
N VAL A 60 -0.35 -18.79 -7.91
CA VAL A 60 -1.80 -18.63 -7.96
C VAL A 60 -2.19 -17.43 -7.11
N LEU A 61 -2.97 -16.52 -7.69
CA LEU A 61 -3.53 -15.35 -7.02
C LEU A 61 -5.07 -15.49 -7.01
N PRO A 62 -5.63 -16.26 -6.04
CA PRO A 62 -7.05 -16.58 -6.02
C PRO A 62 -7.95 -15.34 -5.97
N PHE A 63 -7.49 -14.27 -5.30
CA PHE A 63 -8.23 -13.02 -5.12
C PHE A 63 -8.42 -12.21 -6.41
N VAL A 64 -7.64 -12.48 -7.46
CA VAL A 64 -7.77 -11.86 -8.79
C VAL A 64 -8.00 -12.90 -9.88
N HIS A 65 -8.31 -14.15 -9.51
CA HIS A 65 -8.47 -15.29 -10.43
C HIS A 65 -7.40 -15.35 -11.53
N ALA A 66 -6.16 -15.07 -11.16
CA ALA A 66 -5.02 -15.05 -12.05
C ALA A 66 -3.91 -15.94 -11.51
N THR A 67 -3.10 -16.46 -12.42
CA THR A 67 -1.91 -17.24 -12.13
C THR A 67 -0.75 -16.59 -12.85
N ILE A 68 0.29 -16.23 -12.11
CA ILE A 68 1.55 -15.79 -12.68
C ILE A 68 2.32 -17.05 -13.07
N LYS A 69 2.63 -17.19 -14.37
CA LYS A 69 3.30 -18.34 -14.96
C LYS A 69 4.64 -17.97 -15.56
N ASN A 70 5.55 -18.94 -15.58
CA ASN A 70 6.88 -18.78 -16.16
C ASN A 70 7.59 -17.52 -15.65
N ALA A 71 7.36 -17.15 -14.39
CA ALA A 71 8.03 -16.02 -13.79
C ALA A 71 9.51 -16.36 -13.64
N GLN A 72 10.36 -15.44 -14.08
CA GLN A 72 11.81 -15.56 -14.05
C GLN A 72 12.41 -14.25 -13.60
N PHE A 73 13.44 -14.37 -12.76
CA PHE A 73 14.34 -13.30 -12.38
C PHE A 73 15.74 -13.68 -12.89
N GLU A 74 16.35 -12.82 -13.67
CA GLU A 74 17.69 -12.98 -14.23
C GLU A 74 18.56 -11.84 -13.70
N LEU A 75 19.78 -12.18 -13.31
CA LEU A 75 20.76 -11.26 -12.79
C LEU A 75 22.09 -11.50 -13.48
N GLU A 76 22.71 -10.45 -13.98
CA GLU A 76 24.07 -10.47 -14.49
C GLU A 76 24.86 -9.36 -13.79
N VAL A 77 25.98 -9.73 -13.21
CA VAL A 77 26.86 -8.83 -12.47
C VAL A 77 28.28 -8.98 -13.01
N SER A 78 28.87 -7.83 -13.33
CA SER A 78 30.28 -7.68 -13.66
C SER A 78 30.85 -6.52 -12.83
N ASP A 79 32.16 -6.29 -12.92
CA ASP A 79 32.82 -5.27 -12.09
C ASP A 79 32.21 -3.87 -12.21
N PHE A 80 31.74 -3.50 -13.40
CA PHE A 80 31.22 -2.16 -13.69
C PHE A 80 29.78 -2.14 -14.21
N LYS A 81 29.15 -3.31 -14.36
CA LYS A 81 27.79 -3.39 -14.91
C LYS A 81 26.94 -4.38 -14.14
N TYR A 82 25.68 -4.02 -13.93
CA TYR A 82 24.63 -4.82 -13.35
C TYR A 82 23.43 -4.83 -14.27
N THR A 83 22.93 -6.00 -14.62
CA THR A 83 21.70 -6.15 -15.39
C THR A 83 20.76 -7.05 -14.61
N GLN A 84 19.55 -6.58 -14.39
CA GLN A 84 18.47 -7.33 -13.77
C GLN A 84 17.31 -7.40 -14.74
N LYS A 85 16.68 -8.58 -14.86
CA LYS A 85 15.50 -8.74 -15.67
C LYS A 85 14.47 -9.61 -14.97
N ILE A 86 13.24 -9.13 -14.95
CA ILE A 86 12.07 -9.87 -14.47
C ILE A 86 11.13 -10.05 -15.65
N SER A 87 10.72 -11.28 -15.90
CA SER A 87 9.71 -11.59 -16.90
C SER A 87 8.69 -12.56 -16.36
N ALA A 88 7.42 -12.33 -16.65
CA ALA A 88 6.35 -13.23 -16.25
C ALA A 88 5.18 -13.17 -17.23
N ASN A 89 4.48 -14.29 -17.37
CA ASN A 89 3.20 -14.33 -18.03
C ASN A 89 2.09 -14.36 -16.99
N VAL A 90 0.96 -13.75 -17.30
CA VAL A 90 -0.22 -13.76 -16.44
C VAL A 90 -1.31 -14.49 -17.19
N GLN A 91 -1.69 -15.66 -16.65
CA GLN A 91 -2.84 -16.41 -17.11
C GLN A 91 -4.02 -16.08 -16.20
N THR A 92 -5.21 -15.96 -16.77
CA THR A 92 -6.42 -15.65 -16.03
C THR A 92 -7.42 -16.79 -16.18
N ASP A 93 -7.97 -17.29 -15.08
CA ASP A 93 -8.92 -18.41 -15.07
C ASP A 93 -10.36 -17.92 -14.82
N PHE A 94 -10.72 -16.78 -15.41
CA PHE A 94 -12.07 -16.23 -15.31
C PHE A 94 -13.03 -16.97 -16.25
N LYS A 95 -13.72 -17.99 -15.72
CA LYS A 95 -14.89 -18.60 -16.40
C LYS A 95 -16.18 -17.76 -16.26
N ARG A 96 -16.20 -16.70 -15.44
CA ARG A 96 -17.45 -15.98 -15.06
C ARG A 96 -17.47 -14.46 -15.28
N GLN A 97 -16.37 -13.81 -15.68
CA GLN A 97 -16.37 -12.39 -16.06
C GLN A 97 -15.55 -12.19 -17.34
N VAL A 98 -16.13 -12.60 -18.48
CA VAL A 98 -15.54 -12.50 -19.82
C VAL A 98 -15.18 -11.04 -20.18
N GLN A 99 -15.91 -10.09 -19.60
CA GLN A 99 -15.91 -8.68 -20.00
C GLN A 99 -14.57 -7.95 -19.75
N TYR A 100 -13.86 -8.25 -18.65
CA TYR A 100 -12.61 -7.55 -18.29
C TYR A 100 -11.34 -8.30 -18.68
N ALA A 101 -11.47 -9.50 -19.28
CA ALA A 101 -10.33 -10.38 -19.54
C ALA A 101 -9.28 -9.77 -20.48
N GLU A 102 -9.71 -8.90 -21.41
CA GLU A 102 -8.84 -8.21 -22.37
C GLU A 102 -7.98 -7.10 -21.73
N PHE A 103 -8.38 -6.61 -20.55
CA PHE A 103 -7.70 -5.53 -19.82
C PHE A 103 -6.62 -6.05 -18.88
N ILE A 104 -6.68 -7.34 -18.52
CA ILE A 104 -5.73 -7.94 -17.60
C ILE A 104 -4.37 -8.08 -18.32
N PRO A 105 -3.26 -7.66 -17.69
CA PRO A 105 -1.93 -7.92 -18.23
C PRO A 105 -1.75 -9.39 -18.57
N LYS A 106 -1.11 -9.69 -19.69
CA LYS A 106 -0.76 -11.04 -20.17
C LYS A 106 0.74 -11.30 -20.10
N ASN A 107 1.54 -10.26 -20.32
CA ASN A 107 2.99 -10.32 -20.24
C ASN A 107 3.53 -9.08 -19.52
N ILE A 108 4.46 -9.32 -18.61
CA ILE A 108 5.23 -8.32 -17.90
C ILE A 108 6.70 -8.62 -18.13
N THR A 109 7.46 -7.66 -18.63
CA THR A 109 8.91 -7.73 -18.74
C THR A 109 9.51 -6.42 -18.27
N CYS A 110 10.32 -6.46 -17.23
CA CYS A 110 11.09 -5.33 -16.73
C CYS A 110 12.57 -5.67 -16.80
N GLN A 111 13.38 -4.74 -17.26
CA GLN A 111 14.83 -4.85 -17.30
C GLN A 111 15.41 -3.58 -16.69
N ASN A 112 16.43 -3.73 -15.88
CA ASN A 112 17.19 -2.65 -15.30
C ASN A 112 18.67 -2.89 -15.61
N ASP A 113 19.29 -1.96 -16.32
CA ASP A 113 20.71 -1.95 -16.64
C ASP A 113 21.38 -0.81 -15.89
N SER A 114 22.37 -1.13 -15.07
CA SER A 114 23.13 -0.17 -14.27
C SER A 114 24.61 -0.25 -14.59
N ASP A 115 25.22 0.88 -14.92
CA ASP A 115 26.65 1.03 -15.19
C ASP A 115 27.29 1.88 -14.08
N LEU A 116 28.40 1.39 -13.50
CA LEU A 116 29.21 2.10 -12.54
C LEU A 116 30.34 2.84 -13.25
N ILE A 117 30.31 4.17 -13.15
CA ILE A 117 31.31 5.07 -13.73
C ILE A 117 31.86 5.94 -12.59
N ASN A 118 33.03 5.55 -12.05
CA ASN A 118 33.73 6.27 -10.99
C ASN A 118 32.87 6.47 -9.71
N ARG A 119 32.20 7.61 -9.56
CA ARG A 119 31.35 7.95 -8.40
C ARG A 119 29.87 7.83 -8.70
N GLU A 120 29.52 7.34 -9.88
CA GLU A 120 28.17 7.41 -10.42
C GLU A 120 27.69 6.02 -10.81
N ILE A 121 26.46 5.68 -10.46
CA ILE A 121 25.72 4.56 -11.03
C ILE A 121 24.65 5.15 -11.94
N VAL A 122 24.74 4.83 -13.22
CA VAL A 122 23.76 5.19 -14.25
C VAL A 122 22.85 4.00 -14.46
N THR A 123 21.57 4.16 -14.21
CA THR A 123 20.58 3.08 -14.19
C THR A 123 19.48 3.38 -15.20
N ASN A 124 19.33 2.51 -16.20
CA ASN A 124 18.26 2.55 -17.18
C ASN A 124 17.30 1.39 -16.90
N GLU A 125 16.09 1.73 -16.49
CA GLU A 125 15.01 0.78 -16.31
C GLU A 125 14.04 0.85 -17.49
N LYS A 126 13.66 -0.31 -18.02
CA LYS A 126 12.64 -0.45 -19.05
C LYS A 126 11.66 -1.54 -18.67
N CYS A 127 10.40 -1.16 -18.50
CA CYS A 127 9.30 -2.04 -18.22
C CYS A 127 8.27 -2.04 -19.36
N PHE A 128 7.77 -3.23 -19.68
CA PHE A 128 6.75 -3.49 -20.66
C PHE A 128 5.64 -4.32 -20.00
N VAL A 129 4.43 -3.79 -20.01
CA VAL A 129 3.23 -4.49 -19.55
C VAL A 129 2.22 -4.48 -20.69
N ALA A 130 1.87 -5.65 -21.20
CA ALA A 130 0.91 -5.79 -22.28
C ALA A 130 -0.33 -6.55 -21.86
N SER A 131 -1.49 -6.04 -22.29
CA SER A 131 -2.77 -6.73 -22.36
C SER A 131 -3.24 -6.79 -23.81
N ASP A 132 -4.45 -7.31 -24.05
CA ASP A 132 -5.01 -7.41 -25.40
C ASP A 132 -5.43 -6.03 -25.94
N VAL A 133 -5.84 -5.12 -25.05
CA VAL A 133 -6.33 -3.78 -25.42
C VAL A 133 -5.24 -2.72 -25.46
N ALA A 134 -4.20 -2.86 -24.63
CA ALA A 134 -3.21 -1.83 -24.41
C ALA A 134 -1.83 -2.39 -24.07
N THR A 135 -0.82 -1.54 -24.28
CA THR A 135 0.55 -1.81 -23.92
C THR A 135 1.11 -0.57 -23.24
N LEU A 136 1.64 -0.76 -22.03
CA LEU A 136 2.34 0.24 -21.26
C LEU A 136 3.83 -0.03 -21.37
N GLU A 137 4.57 0.94 -21.89
CA GLU A 137 6.02 0.99 -21.85
C GLU A 137 6.44 2.11 -20.90
N PHE A 138 7.25 1.77 -19.92
CA PHE A 138 7.91 2.71 -19.04
C PHE A 138 9.41 2.56 -19.23
N ASP A 139 10.10 3.68 -19.41
CA ASP A 139 11.54 3.75 -19.53
C ASP A 139 12.01 4.88 -18.62
N SER A 140 12.99 4.63 -17.77
CA SER A 140 13.54 5.64 -16.89
C SER A 140 15.06 5.55 -16.82
N ASP A 141 15.68 6.71 -16.82
CA ASP A 141 17.10 6.89 -16.65
C ASP A 141 17.34 7.63 -15.34
N THR A 142 18.05 6.97 -14.44
CA THR A 142 18.40 7.46 -13.11
C THR A 142 19.91 7.52 -12.95
N LEU A 143 20.35 8.47 -12.13
CA LEU A 143 21.75 8.70 -11.80
C LEU A 143 21.90 8.72 -10.28
N LEU A 144 22.74 7.84 -9.77
CA LEU A 144 23.06 7.76 -8.36
C LEU A 144 24.53 8.15 -8.15
N GLN A 145 24.80 9.25 -7.47
CA GLN A 145 26.16 9.71 -7.21
C GLN A 145 26.52 9.53 -5.73
N SER A 146 27.70 8.99 -5.46
CA SER A 146 28.27 8.94 -4.12
C SER A 146 29.80 8.90 -4.15
N ARG A 147 30.44 9.60 -3.21
CA ARG A 147 31.89 9.46 -2.98
C ARG A 147 32.27 8.04 -2.54
N ASN A 148 31.31 7.29 -1.98
CA ASN A 148 31.52 5.93 -1.49
C ASN A 148 31.79 4.93 -2.62
N PHE A 149 31.46 5.25 -3.88
CA PHE A 149 31.60 4.32 -5.01
C PHE A 149 32.98 4.33 -5.67
N ARG A 150 33.79 5.38 -5.44
CA ARG A 150 35.00 5.71 -6.23
C ARG A 150 35.97 4.55 -6.50
N TYR A 151 36.09 3.62 -5.55
CA TYR A 151 37.05 2.50 -5.62
C TYR A 151 36.37 1.15 -5.37
N LYS A 152 35.06 1.09 -5.62
CA LYS A 152 34.25 -0.11 -5.43
C LYS A 152 33.87 -0.69 -6.79
N THR A 153 33.58 -1.98 -6.81
CA THR A 153 32.92 -2.63 -7.96
C THR A 153 31.41 -2.58 -7.77
N MET A 154 30.65 -2.71 -8.86
CA MET A 154 29.20 -2.81 -8.83
C MET A 154 28.74 -3.92 -7.88
N PHE A 155 29.42 -5.07 -7.94
CA PHE A 155 29.19 -6.20 -7.05
C PHE A 155 29.25 -5.80 -5.56
N SER A 156 30.35 -5.16 -5.14
CA SER A 156 30.54 -4.77 -3.74
C SER A 156 29.56 -3.69 -3.27
N ILE A 157 29.16 -2.77 -4.15
CA ILE A 157 28.19 -1.74 -3.84
C ILE A 157 26.82 -2.38 -3.60
N LEU A 158 26.36 -3.23 -4.52
CA LEU A 158 25.10 -3.94 -4.38
C LEU A 158 25.08 -4.72 -3.07
N GLN A 159 26.11 -5.51 -2.79
CA GLN A 159 26.19 -6.27 -1.54
C GLN A 159 26.08 -5.40 -0.27
N GLU A 160 26.67 -4.21 -0.25
CA GLU A 160 26.59 -3.30 0.90
C GLU A 160 25.19 -2.69 1.05
N LEU A 161 24.62 -2.20 -0.05
CA LEU A 161 23.20 -1.78 -0.09
C LEU A 161 22.32 -2.94 0.39
N LEU A 162 22.72 -4.16 0.03
CA LEU A 162 22.03 -5.38 0.37
C LEU A 162 22.02 -5.63 1.89
N ALA A 163 23.21 -5.76 2.47
CA ALA A 163 23.34 -5.96 3.90
C ALA A 163 22.66 -4.86 4.73
N LYS A 164 22.69 -3.60 4.26
CA LYS A 164 22.08 -2.48 4.99
C LYS A 164 20.57 -2.58 5.07
N ALA A 165 19.86 -2.85 3.97
CA ALA A 165 18.41 -2.93 4.05
C ALA A 165 17.94 -4.12 4.92
N TYR A 166 18.62 -5.27 4.83
CA TYR A 166 18.35 -6.42 5.70
C TYR A 166 18.45 -6.08 7.18
N HIS A 167 19.57 -5.44 7.54
CA HIS A 167 19.86 -5.06 8.92
C HIS A 167 18.79 -4.13 9.49
N TYR A 168 18.33 -3.16 8.71
CA TYR A 168 17.24 -2.28 9.12
C TYR A 168 15.91 -3.03 9.23
N ASN A 169 15.61 -3.94 8.29
CA ASN A 169 14.39 -4.76 8.34
C ASN A 169 14.37 -5.69 9.56
N GLU A 170 15.48 -6.37 9.87
CA GLU A 170 15.59 -7.21 11.08
C GLU A 170 15.46 -6.40 12.36
N LYS A 171 16.08 -5.22 12.45
CA LYS A 171 15.92 -4.32 13.60
C LYS A 171 14.44 -3.99 13.84
N ILE A 172 13.72 -3.60 12.80
CA ILE A 172 12.29 -3.25 12.88
C ILE A 172 11.46 -4.48 13.28
N ASN A 173 11.68 -5.64 12.66
CA ASN A 173 10.95 -6.86 12.97
C ASN A 173 11.17 -7.33 14.41
N ASN A 174 12.41 -7.22 14.90
CA ASN A 174 12.74 -7.55 16.30
C ASN A 174 12.02 -6.60 17.25
N MET A 175 11.99 -5.30 16.96
CA MET A 175 11.25 -4.32 17.76
C MET A 175 9.74 -4.61 17.78
N ASP A 176 9.13 -4.89 16.63
CA ASP A 176 7.70 -5.23 16.54
C ASP A 176 7.39 -6.53 17.31
N SER A 177 8.25 -7.54 17.21
CA SER A 177 8.11 -8.79 17.96
C SER A 177 8.15 -8.55 19.48
N VAL A 178 9.15 -7.82 19.98
CA VAL A 178 9.28 -7.49 21.41
C VAL A 178 8.07 -6.68 21.89
N TYR A 179 7.64 -5.68 21.12
CA TYR A 179 6.46 -4.88 21.43
C TYR A 179 5.20 -5.74 21.54
N ARG A 180 4.95 -6.65 20.57
CA ARG A 180 3.79 -7.55 20.60
C ARG A 180 3.79 -8.46 21.82
N VAL A 181 4.94 -9.02 22.19
CA VAL A 181 5.05 -9.89 23.38
C VAL A 181 4.75 -9.09 24.66
N LYS A 182 5.36 -7.92 24.84
CA LYS A 182 5.08 -7.05 26.00
C LYS A 182 3.62 -6.61 26.04
N LEU A 183 3.04 -6.26 24.89
CA LEU A 183 1.64 -5.87 24.78
C LEU A 183 0.70 -7.02 25.17
N GLN A 184 1.02 -8.25 24.76
CA GLN A 184 0.24 -9.42 25.17
C GLN A 184 0.32 -9.64 26.69
N GLN A 185 1.51 -9.54 27.28
CA GLN A 185 1.68 -9.64 28.74
C GLN A 185 0.87 -8.60 29.51
N LEU A 186 0.83 -7.35 29.02
CA LEU A 186 0.00 -6.29 29.61
C LEU A 186 -1.50 -6.61 29.52
N ARG A 187 -1.96 -7.13 28.37
CA ARG A 187 -3.36 -7.54 28.18
C ARG A 187 -3.74 -8.69 29.10
N ASP A 188 -2.88 -9.71 29.20
CA ASP A 188 -3.12 -10.88 30.05
C ASP A 188 -3.17 -10.47 31.53
N LYS A 189 -2.28 -9.57 31.97
CA LYS A 189 -2.31 -9.01 33.34
C LYS A 189 -3.62 -8.29 33.63
N ARG A 190 -4.04 -7.38 32.75
CA ARG A 190 -5.33 -6.66 32.87
C ARG A 190 -6.50 -7.64 32.92
N ASP A 191 -6.54 -8.62 32.02
CA ASP A 191 -7.67 -9.55 31.92
C ASP A 191 -7.78 -10.44 33.16
N ASN A 192 -6.65 -10.85 33.74
CA ASN A 192 -6.63 -11.58 35.00
C ASN A 192 -7.16 -10.74 36.18
N GLU A 193 -6.64 -9.51 36.36
CA GLU A 193 -7.10 -8.61 37.43
C GLU A 193 -8.58 -8.21 37.27
N MET A 194 -9.02 -7.93 36.04
CA MET A 194 -10.42 -7.58 35.76
C MET A 194 -11.37 -8.77 35.97
N LYS A 195 -10.96 -9.99 35.64
CA LYS A 195 -11.80 -11.19 35.81
C LYS A 195 -12.16 -11.40 37.28
N GLU A 196 -11.20 -11.27 38.19
CA GLU A 196 -11.44 -11.38 39.63
C GLU A 196 -12.45 -10.32 40.10
N LEU A 197 -12.26 -9.07 39.69
CA LEU A 197 -13.16 -7.97 40.03
C LEU A 197 -14.57 -8.14 39.45
N TYR A 198 -14.71 -8.66 38.22
CA TYR A 198 -16.01 -8.94 37.61
C TYR A 198 -16.75 -10.07 38.33
N THR A 199 -16.06 -11.14 38.72
CA THR A 199 -16.66 -12.23 39.50
C THR A 199 -17.11 -11.74 40.87
N GLU A 200 -16.31 -10.90 41.55
CA GLU A 200 -16.72 -10.26 42.80
C GLU A 200 -17.93 -9.33 42.59
N HIS A 201 -17.95 -8.56 41.51
CA HIS A 201 -19.08 -7.68 41.16
C HIS A 201 -20.39 -8.45 41.00
N GLU A 202 -20.35 -9.54 40.23
CA GLU A 202 -21.51 -10.39 39.97
C GLU A 202 -22.03 -11.03 41.27
N ASN A 203 -21.14 -11.52 42.14
CA ASN A 203 -21.53 -12.05 43.45
C ASN A 203 -22.21 -10.99 44.32
N LEU A 204 -21.64 -9.79 44.40
CA LEU A 204 -22.22 -8.68 45.15
C LEU A 204 -23.58 -8.21 44.57
N GLU A 205 -23.74 -8.22 43.25
CA GLU A 205 -25.04 -7.91 42.61
C GLU A 205 -26.09 -8.99 42.90
N ASN A 206 -25.70 -10.27 42.84
CA ASN A 206 -26.58 -11.40 43.17
C ASN A 206 -27.05 -11.34 44.62
N ASP A 207 -26.14 -11.06 45.56
CA ASP A 207 -26.46 -10.90 46.98
C ASP A 207 -27.41 -9.70 47.22
N LEU A 208 -27.18 -8.58 46.52
CA LEU A 208 -28.05 -7.41 46.60
C LEU A 208 -29.45 -7.70 46.05
N GLN A 209 -29.55 -8.43 44.94
CA GLN A 209 -30.81 -8.86 44.35
C GLN A 209 -31.55 -9.82 45.30
N HIS A 210 -30.86 -10.78 45.91
CA HIS A 210 -31.43 -11.71 46.87
C HIS A 210 -32.02 -10.99 48.09
N ILE A 211 -31.29 -10.04 48.69
CA ILE A 211 -31.81 -9.21 49.79
C ILE A 211 -33.02 -8.39 49.34
N THR A 212 -32.99 -7.83 48.12
CA THR A 212 -34.08 -7.01 47.58
C THR A 212 -35.34 -7.82 47.27
N GLN A 213 -35.19 -9.07 46.79
CA GLN A 213 -36.31 -9.98 46.54
C GLN A 213 -36.90 -10.53 47.86
N THR A 214 -36.06 -10.87 48.84
CA THR A 214 -36.49 -11.32 50.16
C THR A 214 -37.33 -10.25 50.87
N ASN A 215 -36.98 -8.97 50.72
CA ASN A 215 -37.79 -7.82 51.19
C ASN A 215 -39.14 -7.67 50.48
N LYS A 216 -39.22 -7.98 49.18
CA LYS A 216 -40.49 -7.94 48.42
C LYS A 216 -41.49 -9.00 48.92
N TYR A 217 -41.01 -10.19 49.29
CA TYR A 217 -41.86 -11.26 49.81
C TYR A 217 -42.32 -11.03 51.25
N SER A 218 -41.59 -10.24 52.06
CA SER A 218 -42.05 -9.81 53.39
C SER A 218 -43.10 -8.69 53.34
N ASP A 219 -43.06 -7.81 52.33
CA ASP A 219 -44.04 -6.71 52.20
C ASP A 219 -45.39 -7.13 51.59
N THR A 220 -45.44 -8.22 50.81
CA THR A 220 -46.72 -8.76 50.30
C THR A 220 -47.55 -9.56 51.31
N ARG A 221 -47.12 -9.67 52.59
CA ARG A 221 -47.98 -10.11 53.68
C ARG A 221 -48.39 -8.94 54.56
N HIS A 222 -49.32 -8.12 54.07
CA HIS A 222 -50.16 -7.35 54.97
C HIS A 222 -51.42 -8.16 55.32
N SER A 223 -51.55 -8.51 56.59
CA SER A 223 -52.74 -8.31 57.43
C SER A 223 -53.04 -9.50 58.36
N CYS A 224 -53.37 -9.11 59.60
CA CYS A 224 -53.95 -9.89 60.69
C CYS A 224 -53.02 -10.83 61.49
N GLY A 225 -52.81 -10.45 62.75
CA GLY A 225 -52.55 -11.37 63.85
C GLY A 225 -51.09 -11.53 64.24
N CYS A 226 -50.57 -10.64 65.09
CA CYS A 226 -49.39 -10.96 65.88
C CYS A 226 -49.82 -11.84 67.06
N ASP A 227 -49.85 -13.15 66.86
CA ASP A 227 -49.81 -14.11 67.96
C ASP A 227 -48.88 -15.28 67.60
N ASN A 228 -47.85 -15.43 68.45
CA ASN A 228 -46.95 -16.56 68.64
C ASN A 228 -46.00 -17.01 67.50
N HIS A 229 -44.71 -16.96 67.86
CA HIS A 229 -43.53 -17.57 67.23
C HIS A 229 -43.00 -16.99 65.90
N LYS A 230 -41.67 -16.77 65.94
CA LYS A 230 -40.69 -16.65 64.83
C LYS A 230 -40.48 -15.28 64.17
N ILE A 231 -39.32 -14.71 64.49
CA ILE A 231 -38.44 -13.87 63.65
C ILE A 231 -39.13 -12.63 63.07
N CYS A 232 -39.23 -11.58 63.88
CA CYS A 232 -39.22 -10.22 63.35
C CYS A 232 -37.81 -9.96 62.79
N ASN A 233 -37.63 -10.07 61.47
CA ASN A 233 -36.41 -9.56 60.84
C ASN A 233 -36.40 -8.04 61.03
N ASP A 234 -35.44 -7.55 61.81
CA ASP A 234 -35.28 -6.14 62.15
C ASP A 234 -35.00 -5.34 60.87
N SER A 235 -35.95 -4.48 60.49
CA SER A 235 -35.88 -3.66 59.27
C SER A 235 -34.68 -2.69 59.28
N ARG A 236 -34.11 -2.40 60.46
CA ARG A 236 -32.83 -1.69 60.60
C ARG A 236 -31.62 -2.51 60.14
N GLY A 237 -31.58 -3.82 60.45
CA GLY A 237 -30.48 -4.71 60.06
C GLY A 237 -30.41 -4.89 58.55
N ILE A 238 -31.56 -5.11 57.90
CA ILE A 238 -31.64 -5.25 56.44
C ILE A 238 -31.23 -3.95 55.71
N THR A 239 -31.56 -2.79 56.28
CA THR A 239 -31.17 -1.49 55.70
C THR A 239 -29.67 -1.24 55.84
N GLN A 240 -29.06 -1.65 56.96
CA GLN A 240 -27.60 -1.60 57.14
C GLN A 240 -26.87 -2.56 56.20
N ASP A 241 -27.36 -3.78 56.02
CA ASP A 241 -26.76 -4.78 55.11
C ASP A 241 -26.81 -4.33 53.65
N LYS A 242 -27.95 -3.76 53.21
CA LYS A 242 -28.09 -3.19 51.86
C LYS A 242 -27.13 -2.03 51.61
N THR A 243 -26.94 -1.16 52.61
CA THR A 243 -26.02 -0.01 52.51
C THR A 243 -24.56 -0.47 52.45
N SER A 244 -24.21 -1.48 53.25
CA SER A 244 -22.88 -2.10 53.25
C SER A 244 -22.54 -2.76 51.90
N LEU A 245 -23.49 -3.50 51.33
CA LEU A 245 -23.33 -4.10 49.99
C LEU A 245 -23.19 -3.05 48.89
N HIS A 246 -23.99 -1.99 48.95
CA HIS A 246 -23.90 -0.89 47.99
C HIS A 246 -22.53 -0.21 48.05
N ASN A 247 -21.99 0.03 49.24
CA ASN A 247 -20.63 0.57 49.41
C ASN A 247 -19.56 -0.37 48.85
N SER A 248 -19.73 -1.68 49.01
CA SER A 248 -18.81 -2.70 48.47
C SER A 248 -18.84 -2.73 46.94
N LEU A 249 -20.03 -2.65 46.31
CA LEU A 249 -20.17 -2.50 44.86
C LEU A 249 -19.50 -1.23 44.32
N MET A 250 -19.65 -0.11 45.03
CA MET A 250 -19.00 1.16 44.65
C MET A 250 -17.48 1.08 44.76
N LYS A 251 -16.96 0.39 45.80
CA LYS A 251 -15.52 0.15 45.96
C LYS A 251 -14.97 -0.74 44.84
N ASN A 252 -15.63 -1.86 44.54
CA ASN A 252 -15.24 -2.76 43.46
C ASN A 252 -15.26 -2.04 42.09
N ARG A 253 -16.29 -1.22 41.79
CA ARG A 253 -16.32 -0.38 40.58
C ARG A 253 -15.16 0.62 40.52
N ALA A 254 -14.77 1.20 41.66
CA ALA A 254 -13.62 2.10 41.73
C ALA A 254 -12.29 1.36 41.49
N GLU A 255 -12.15 0.12 41.99
CA GLU A 255 -10.99 -0.73 41.73
C GLU A 255 -10.90 -1.14 40.25
N MET A 256 -12.02 -1.51 39.62
CA MET A 256 -12.08 -1.77 38.17
C MET A 256 -11.65 -0.55 37.34
N LYS A 257 -12.06 0.66 37.76
CA LYS A 257 -11.64 1.91 37.10
C LYS A 257 -10.13 2.10 37.22
N LYS A 258 -9.55 1.85 38.40
CA LYS A 258 -8.09 1.95 38.62
C LYS A 258 -7.32 0.97 37.75
N VAL A 259 -7.74 -0.29 37.65
CA VAL A 259 -7.07 -1.30 36.80
C VAL A 259 -7.06 -0.85 35.33
N ARG A 260 -8.16 -0.27 34.85
CA ARG A 260 -8.22 0.31 33.49
C ARG A 260 -7.27 1.48 33.31
N GLU A 261 -7.25 2.43 34.25
CA GLU A 261 -6.35 3.59 34.21
C GLU A 261 -4.87 3.20 34.24
N PHE A 262 -4.50 2.21 35.06
CA PHE A 262 -3.13 1.68 35.08
C PHE A 262 -2.76 0.97 33.77
N TYR A 263 -3.67 0.14 33.23
CA TYR A 263 -3.44 -0.50 31.93
C TYR A 263 -3.27 0.52 30.80
N GLU A 264 -4.11 1.56 30.77
CA GLU A 264 -4.01 2.64 29.76
C GLU A 264 -2.66 3.36 29.86
N LYS A 265 -2.21 3.69 31.08
CA LYS A 265 -0.89 4.31 31.31
C LYS A 265 0.26 3.42 30.85
N ASP A 266 0.30 2.16 31.29
CA ASP A 266 1.35 1.21 30.92
C ASP A 266 1.36 0.91 29.41
N TYR A 267 0.18 0.88 28.79
CA TYR A 267 0.03 0.74 27.34
C TYR A 267 0.61 1.94 26.59
N ASP A 268 0.30 3.16 27.02
CA ASP A 268 0.82 4.37 26.39
C ASP A 268 2.34 4.47 26.53
N GLU A 269 2.90 4.18 27.71
CA GLU A 269 4.36 4.12 27.93
C GLU A 269 5.03 3.09 27.00
N LEU A 270 4.50 1.87 26.93
CA LEU A 270 5.04 0.82 26.06
C LEU A 270 4.99 1.24 24.57
N ARG A 271 3.93 1.94 24.19
CA ARG A 271 3.76 2.45 22.83
C ARG A 271 4.76 3.56 22.52
N GLU A 272 4.97 4.49 23.45
CA GLU A 272 5.96 5.57 23.31
C GLU A 272 7.38 5.01 23.18
N GLU A 273 7.78 4.08 24.06
CA GLU A 273 9.08 3.39 23.98
C GLU A 273 9.30 2.73 22.60
N TYR A 274 8.29 2.03 22.09
CA TYR A 274 8.36 1.38 20.78
C TYR A 274 8.48 2.40 19.64
N GLN A 275 7.75 3.51 19.71
CA GLN A 275 7.80 4.57 18.72
C GLN A 275 9.18 5.25 18.71
N GLU A 276 9.74 5.57 19.87
CA GLU A 276 11.09 6.15 19.99
C GLU A 276 12.16 5.19 19.45
N ALA A 277 12.10 3.92 19.82
CA ALA A 277 13.05 2.91 19.34
C ALA A 277 13.00 2.75 17.81
N THR A 278 11.79 2.63 17.25
CA THR A 278 11.60 2.53 15.79
C THR A 278 12.09 3.80 15.10
N GLN A 279 11.84 4.97 15.69
CA GLN A 279 12.29 6.24 15.14
C GLN A 279 13.82 6.34 15.09
N GLY A 280 14.52 5.89 16.13
CA GLY A 280 15.98 5.85 16.13
C GLY A 280 16.55 5.04 14.96
N VAL A 281 15.90 3.92 14.59
CA VAL A 281 16.28 3.11 13.43
C VAL A 281 16.04 3.85 12.11
N VAL A 282 14.93 4.58 12.01
CA VAL A 282 14.61 5.42 10.83
C VAL A 282 15.63 6.56 10.69
N ASP A 283 16.02 7.20 11.78
CA ASP A 283 17.02 8.29 11.77
C ASP A 283 18.40 7.77 11.34
N GLU A 284 18.82 6.60 11.83
CA GLU A 284 20.04 5.92 11.34
C GLU A 284 19.98 5.67 9.82
N PHE A 285 18.84 5.21 9.30
CA PHE A 285 18.66 4.95 7.88
C PHE A 285 18.72 6.22 7.03
N ILE A 286 18.10 7.31 7.50
CA ILE A 286 18.18 8.64 6.86
C ILE A 286 19.63 9.10 6.76
N VAL A 287 20.38 9.05 7.86
CA VAL A 287 21.80 9.46 7.89
C VAL A 287 22.61 8.65 6.88
N TRP A 288 22.33 7.35 6.75
CA TRP A 288 22.97 6.53 5.74
C TRP A 288 22.58 6.94 4.31
N LEU A 289 21.29 7.17 4.04
CA LEU A 289 20.79 7.59 2.74
C LEU A 289 21.35 8.94 2.26
N LYS A 290 21.69 9.85 3.19
CA LYS A 290 22.29 11.15 2.86
C LYS A 290 23.63 11.05 2.14
N ASN A 291 24.28 9.90 2.16
CA ASN A 291 25.52 9.68 1.40
C ASN A 291 25.29 9.53 -0.11
N TYR A 292 24.04 9.52 -0.56
CA TYR A 292 23.66 9.27 -1.94
C TYR A 292 22.85 10.43 -2.50
N ASN A 293 23.27 10.91 -3.67
CA ASN A 293 22.47 11.81 -4.48
C ASN A 293 21.80 10.98 -5.58
N ILE A 294 20.47 10.93 -5.59
CA ILE A 294 19.66 10.19 -6.54
C ILE A 294 18.97 11.18 -7.45
N ASP A 295 19.10 11.00 -8.75
CA ASP A 295 18.45 11.83 -9.75
C ASP A 295 17.69 10.99 -10.75
N LEU A 296 16.48 11.43 -11.09
CA LEU A 296 15.75 10.91 -12.24
C LEU A 296 16.03 11.86 -13.41
N ARG A 297 16.95 11.46 -14.30
CA ARG A 297 17.34 12.29 -15.45
C ARG A 297 16.21 12.39 -16.45
N GLU A 298 15.58 11.24 -16.72
CA GLU A 298 14.47 11.16 -17.66
C GLU A 298 13.56 9.99 -17.28
N ALA A 299 12.25 10.19 -17.35
CA ALA A 299 11.27 9.11 -17.42
C ALA A 299 10.39 9.29 -18.65
N ARG A 300 10.07 8.19 -19.30
CA ARG A 300 9.30 8.09 -20.53
C ARG A 300 8.18 7.08 -20.30
N LEU A 301 6.95 7.54 -20.44
CA LEU A 301 5.78 6.69 -20.43
C LEU A 301 5.18 6.65 -21.83
N TYR A 302 4.97 5.45 -22.36
CA TYR A 302 4.32 5.23 -23.63
C TYR A 302 3.17 4.27 -23.49
N LEU A 303 1.97 4.82 -23.58
CA LEU A 303 0.74 4.05 -23.63
C LEU A 303 0.34 3.87 -25.09
N ARG A 304 0.33 2.63 -25.57
CA ARG A 304 -0.23 2.24 -26.86
C ARG A 304 -1.56 1.54 -26.64
N THR A 305 -2.56 1.91 -27.42
CA THR A 305 -3.90 1.34 -27.36
C THR A 305 -4.26 0.76 -28.72
N LYS A 306 -4.49 -0.55 -28.79
CA LYS A 306 -4.93 -1.20 -30.03
C LYS A 306 -6.44 -1.08 -30.17
N LYS A 307 -7.17 -1.42 -29.10
CA LYS A 307 -8.64 -1.43 -29.07
C LYS A 307 -9.24 -0.82 -27.79
N LEU A 308 -8.47 -0.05 -27.01
CA LEU A 308 -8.93 0.48 -25.72
C LEU A 308 -10.30 1.18 -25.79
N ALA A 309 -10.47 2.14 -26.70
CA ALA A 309 -11.74 2.84 -26.87
C ALA A 309 -12.91 1.89 -27.21
N GLU A 310 -12.69 0.94 -28.13
CA GLU A 310 -13.69 -0.03 -28.58
C GLU A 310 -14.06 -1.00 -27.44
N SER A 311 -13.07 -1.56 -26.74
CA SER A 311 -13.30 -2.48 -25.61
C SER A 311 -13.92 -1.76 -24.41
N THR A 312 -13.52 -0.52 -24.10
CA THR A 312 -14.13 0.25 -22.99
C THR A 312 -15.55 0.71 -23.33
N PHE A 313 -15.81 1.12 -24.58
CA PHE A 313 -17.17 1.39 -25.03
C PHE A 313 -18.03 0.11 -25.00
N GLY A 314 -17.48 -1.00 -25.47
CA GLY A 314 -18.11 -2.32 -25.41
C GLY A 314 -18.51 -2.68 -23.99
N LEU A 315 -17.61 -2.52 -23.01
CA LEU A 315 -17.90 -2.69 -21.58
C LEU A 315 -19.03 -1.79 -21.09
N TYR A 316 -18.97 -0.50 -21.41
CA TYR A 316 -20.00 0.47 -21.01
C TYR A 316 -21.37 0.12 -21.60
N ALA A 317 -21.39 -0.40 -22.83
CA ALA A 317 -22.60 -0.71 -23.57
C ALA A 317 -23.07 -2.17 -23.41
N HIS A 318 -22.28 -3.06 -22.81
CA HIS A 318 -22.53 -4.50 -22.76
C HIS A 318 -23.85 -4.86 -22.06
N ASP A 319 -24.20 -4.14 -20.99
CA ASP A 319 -25.46 -4.34 -20.26
C ASP A 319 -26.69 -3.92 -21.08
N PHE A 320 -26.50 -3.13 -22.15
CA PHE A 320 -27.57 -2.57 -22.96
C PHE A 320 -27.70 -3.20 -24.35
N LEU A 321 -26.61 -3.74 -24.91
CA LEU A 321 -26.59 -4.27 -26.28
C LEU A 321 -26.93 -5.77 -26.36
N ASP A 322 -26.69 -6.54 -25.30
CA ASP A 322 -26.80 -8.01 -25.33
C ASP A 322 -28.23 -8.56 -25.19
N PHE A 323 -29.22 -7.73 -24.92
CA PHE A 323 -30.62 -8.17 -24.88
C PHE A 323 -31.23 -8.21 -26.29
N ASN A 324 -31.16 -9.39 -26.93
CA ASN A 324 -31.85 -9.81 -28.16
C ASN A 324 -31.20 -9.40 -29.50
N GLU A 325 -29.98 -9.83 -29.79
CA GLU A 325 -29.41 -9.73 -31.15
C GLU A 325 -30.10 -10.67 -32.17
N ASN A 326 -30.81 -11.70 -31.71
CA ASN A 326 -31.40 -12.75 -32.58
C ASN A 326 -32.93 -12.71 -32.72
N ILE A 327 -33.61 -11.68 -32.21
CA ILE A 327 -35.08 -11.56 -32.34
C ILE A 327 -35.41 -10.67 -33.54
N PRO A 328 -36.24 -11.10 -34.50
CA PRO A 328 -36.70 -10.25 -35.59
C PRO A 328 -37.57 -9.12 -35.03
N LEU A 329 -37.00 -7.91 -34.99
CA LEU A 329 -37.67 -6.70 -34.49
C LEU A 329 -38.57 -6.08 -35.55
N SER A 330 -39.74 -5.61 -35.13
CA SER A 330 -40.61 -4.73 -35.90
C SER A 330 -39.93 -3.38 -36.21
N LYS A 331 -40.46 -2.64 -37.19
CA LYS A 331 -39.95 -1.31 -37.57
C LYS A 331 -39.94 -0.31 -36.40
N LYS A 332 -40.92 -0.42 -35.48
CA LYS A 332 -41.02 0.44 -34.29
C LYS A 332 -39.95 0.11 -33.25
N GLU A 333 -39.71 -1.18 -33.02
CA GLU A 333 -38.66 -1.65 -32.10
C GLU A 333 -37.26 -1.34 -32.62
N ARG A 334 -37.03 -1.40 -33.94
CA ARG A 334 -35.77 -0.96 -34.54
C ARG A 334 -35.48 0.52 -34.27
N LYS A 335 -36.48 1.39 -34.46
CA LYS A 335 -36.34 2.83 -34.19
C LYS A 335 -36.07 3.12 -32.71
N ALA A 336 -36.78 2.46 -31.80
CA ALA A 336 -36.56 2.60 -30.36
C ALA A 336 -35.13 2.16 -29.96
N ARG A 337 -34.60 1.07 -30.53
CA ARG A 337 -33.21 0.66 -30.30
C ARG A 337 -32.17 1.62 -30.86
N GLU A 338 -32.44 2.24 -32.01
CA GLU A 338 -31.55 3.26 -32.56
C GLU A 338 -31.49 4.50 -31.66
N GLU A 339 -32.60 4.87 -31.03
CA GLU A 339 -32.68 5.95 -30.04
C GLU A 339 -31.93 5.56 -28.75
N GLU A 340 -32.14 4.36 -28.22
CA GLU A 340 -31.42 3.83 -27.05
C GLU A 340 -29.90 3.77 -27.27
N LYS A 341 -29.46 3.26 -28.43
CA LYS A 341 -28.03 3.26 -28.80
C LYS A 341 -27.44 4.66 -28.84
N LYS A 342 -28.19 5.67 -29.31
CA LYS A 342 -27.74 7.07 -29.30
C LYS A 342 -27.61 7.59 -27.87
N GLU A 343 -28.55 7.27 -26.98
CA GLU A 343 -28.51 7.68 -25.58
C GLU A 343 -27.31 7.08 -24.83
N ILE A 344 -27.06 5.77 -24.98
CA ILE A 344 -25.91 5.08 -24.39
C ILE A 344 -24.60 5.70 -24.89
N THR A 345 -24.52 5.92 -26.20
CA THR A 345 -23.36 6.56 -26.83
C THR A 345 -23.13 7.97 -26.27
N ALA A 346 -24.19 8.76 -26.15
CA ALA A 346 -24.12 10.10 -25.56
C ALA A 346 -23.70 10.06 -24.07
N GLY A 347 -24.21 9.11 -23.29
CA GLY A 347 -23.83 8.91 -21.89
C GLY A 347 -22.34 8.55 -21.72
N TYR A 348 -21.82 7.68 -22.59
CA TYR A 348 -20.40 7.33 -22.61
C TYR A 348 -19.51 8.55 -22.87
N TYR A 349 -19.79 9.31 -23.92
CA TYR A 349 -19.04 10.53 -24.24
C TYR A 349 -19.16 11.59 -23.15
N SER A 350 -20.35 11.74 -22.56
CA SER A 350 -20.57 12.65 -21.42
C SER A 350 -19.72 12.26 -20.21
N SER A 351 -19.55 10.96 -19.95
CA SER A 351 -18.73 10.45 -18.85
C SER A 351 -17.24 10.72 -19.06
N ILE A 352 -16.74 10.51 -20.29
CA ILE A 352 -15.35 10.87 -20.65
C ILE A 352 -15.12 12.38 -20.48
N GLU A 353 -16.05 13.19 -21.00
CA GLU A 353 -15.97 14.66 -20.92
C GLU A 353 -15.99 15.14 -19.46
N ALA A 354 -16.89 14.61 -18.63
CA ALA A 354 -16.98 14.94 -17.22
C ALA A 354 -15.68 14.62 -16.47
N SER A 355 -15.10 13.43 -16.70
CA SER A 355 -13.81 13.04 -16.12
C SER A 355 -12.66 13.96 -16.58
N ARG A 356 -12.66 14.35 -17.85
CA ARG A 356 -11.69 15.28 -18.41
C ARG A 356 -11.80 16.67 -17.76
N ALA A 357 -13.01 17.22 -17.72
CA ALA A 357 -13.30 18.53 -17.16
C ALA A 357 -12.98 18.62 -15.66
N ALA A 358 -13.34 17.59 -14.89
CA ALA A 358 -12.99 17.49 -13.47
C ALA A 358 -11.45 17.51 -13.27
N SER A 359 -10.73 16.73 -14.06
CA SER A 359 -9.25 16.66 -13.99
C SER A 359 -8.60 18.00 -14.35
N ILE A 360 -9.06 18.66 -15.42
CA ILE A 360 -8.58 20.00 -15.82
C ILE A 360 -8.88 21.04 -14.75
N THR A 361 -10.07 20.99 -14.13
CA THR A 361 -10.46 21.90 -13.05
C THR A 361 -9.52 21.76 -11.86
N PHE A 362 -9.25 20.53 -11.42
CA PHE A 362 -8.28 20.25 -10.36
C PHE A 362 -6.88 20.80 -10.69
N ILE A 363 -6.39 20.56 -11.90
CA ILE A 363 -5.07 21.03 -12.33
C ILE A 363 -5.00 22.56 -12.30
N ASN A 364 -5.97 23.25 -12.90
CA ASN A 364 -5.98 24.71 -12.98
C ASN A 364 -6.10 25.38 -11.62
N GLN A 365 -6.95 24.82 -10.74
CA GLN A 365 -7.21 25.35 -9.40
C GLN A 365 -6.15 24.96 -8.36
N SER A 366 -5.27 24.01 -8.68
CA SER A 366 -4.21 23.60 -7.76
C SER A 366 -3.26 24.78 -7.46
N PRO A 367 -3.12 25.24 -6.21
CA PRO A 367 -2.16 26.29 -5.86
C PRO A 367 -0.71 25.75 -5.78
N TYR A 368 -0.52 24.43 -5.85
CA TYR A 368 0.76 23.77 -5.65
C TYR A 368 1.50 23.46 -6.94
N LEU A 369 0.82 23.48 -8.08
CA LEU A 369 1.43 23.26 -9.38
C LEU A 369 1.92 24.58 -9.97
N ASN A 370 3.15 24.60 -10.48
CA ASN A 370 3.62 25.72 -11.27
C ASN A 370 2.85 25.83 -12.60
N ASP A 371 2.82 27.03 -13.19
CA ASP A 371 2.02 27.31 -14.39
C ASP A 371 2.42 26.47 -15.61
N ASN A 372 3.71 26.13 -15.73
CA ASN A 372 4.20 25.27 -16.81
C ASN A 372 3.62 23.85 -16.69
N LEU A 373 3.65 23.25 -15.51
CA LEU A 373 3.08 21.94 -15.24
C LEU A 373 1.57 21.93 -15.36
N LYS A 374 0.87 22.99 -14.93
CA LYS A 374 -0.58 23.12 -15.16
C LYS A 374 -0.89 23.00 -16.65
N LYS A 375 -0.21 23.80 -17.48
CA LYS A 375 -0.39 23.76 -18.94
C LYS A 375 -0.09 22.38 -19.52
N ASN A 376 1.00 21.74 -19.07
CA ASN A 376 1.40 20.44 -19.60
C ASN A 376 0.48 19.30 -19.14
N PHE A 377 0.02 19.29 -17.89
CA PHE A 377 -0.94 18.31 -17.39
C PHE A 377 -2.30 18.44 -18.05
N VAL A 378 -2.79 19.66 -18.30
CA VAL A 378 -4.00 19.87 -19.10
C VAL A 378 -3.85 19.24 -20.49
N LYS A 379 -2.70 19.41 -21.14
CA LYS A 379 -2.42 18.78 -22.43
C LYS A 379 -2.38 17.24 -22.33
N ILE A 380 -1.75 16.70 -21.29
CA ILE A 380 -1.71 15.24 -21.05
C ILE A 380 -3.12 14.69 -20.86
N VAL A 381 -3.94 15.31 -20.01
CA VAL A 381 -5.34 14.89 -19.76
C VAL A 381 -6.16 14.92 -21.05
N ASN A 382 -6.02 15.97 -21.85
CA ASN A 382 -6.69 16.06 -23.15
C ASN A 382 -6.27 14.95 -24.12
N GLU A 383 -4.98 14.62 -24.20
CA GLU A 383 -4.50 13.55 -25.07
C GLU A 383 -4.89 12.15 -24.54
N TYR A 384 -4.95 11.97 -23.22
CA TYR A 384 -5.38 10.74 -22.58
C TYR A 384 -6.89 10.48 -22.78
N ALA A 385 -7.74 11.51 -22.63
CA ALA A 385 -9.17 11.39 -22.86
C ALA A 385 -9.50 10.91 -24.29
N LYS A 386 -8.73 11.36 -25.29
CA LYS A 386 -8.88 10.89 -26.68
C LYS A 386 -8.65 9.38 -26.83
N LEU A 387 -7.82 8.73 -25.99
CA LEU A 387 -7.60 7.27 -26.08
C LEU A 387 -8.87 6.45 -25.78
N PHE A 388 -9.85 7.05 -25.12
CA PHE A 388 -11.14 6.44 -24.81
C PHE A 388 -12.23 6.87 -25.81
N ASP A 389 -11.94 7.79 -26.71
CA ASP A 389 -12.89 8.24 -27.73
C ASP A 389 -12.69 7.43 -29.03
N PRO A 390 -13.65 6.55 -29.41
CA PRO A 390 -13.60 5.76 -30.64
C PRO A 390 -13.44 6.61 -31.92
N ASN A 391 -13.93 7.85 -31.91
CA ASN A 391 -13.91 8.76 -33.06
C ASN A 391 -12.64 9.62 -33.14
N SER A 392 -11.82 9.66 -32.09
CA SER A 392 -10.60 10.49 -32.09
C SER A 392 -9.46 9.91 -32.93
N HIS A 393 -9.55 8.62 -33.28
CA HIS A 393 -8.50 7.81 -33.89
C HIS A 393 -7.15 7.83 -33.12
N LYS A 394 -7.15 8.29 -31.86
CA LYS A 394 -5.96 8.34 -31.02
C LYS A 394 -5.62 6.95 -30.51
N ARG A 395 -4.44 6.44 -30.89
CA ARG A 395 -3.97 5.10 -30.52
C ARG A 395 -2.77 5.09 -29.58
N SER A 396 -2.24 6.26 -29.22
CA SER A 396 -1.13 6.30 -28.26
C SER A 396 -0.86 7.67 -27.65
N VAL A 397 -0.29 7.69 -26.45
CA VAL A 397 0.19 8.88 -25.74
C VAL A 397 1.61 8.63 -25.24
N LYS A 398 2.50 9.59 -25.48
CA LYS A 398 3.88 9.60 -24.97
C LYS A 398 4.03 10.75 -23.99
N ILE A 399 4.55 10.46 -22.81
CA ILE A 399 4.82 11.44 -21.76
C ILE A 399 6.30 11.34 -21.41
N THR A 400 6.96 12.48 -21.28
CA THR A 400 8.32 12.59 -20.79
C THR A 400 8.32 13.41 -19.50
N ALA A 401 9.11 13.00 -18.52
CA ALA A 401 9.46 13.79 -17.35
C ALA A 401 10.98 13.93 -17.33
N GLN A 402 11.47 15.16 -17.30
CA GLN A 402 12.91 15.45 -17.23
C GLN A 402 13.13 16.53 -16.19
N LYS A 403 14.24 16.48 -15.45
CA LYS A 403 14.52 17.51 -14.46
C LYS A 403 14.85 18.84 -15.12
N ILE A 404 14.33 19.94 -14.60
CA ILE A 404 14.47 21.27 -15.21
C ILE A 404 15.91 21.78 -15.09
N ASN A 405 16.55 21.58 -13.93
CA ASN A 405 17.85 22.19 -13.60
C ASN A 405 19.04 21.21 -13.65
N GLY A 406 18.79 19.91 -13.86
CA GLY A 406 19.83 18.87 -13.97
C GLY A 406 20.65 18.56 -12.71
N GLU A 407 20.44 19.27 -11.60
CA GLU A 407 21.09 19.00 -10.32
C GLU A 407 20.48 17.76 -9.66
N PRO A 408 21.24 16.83 -9.06
CA PRO A 408 20.68 15.64 -8.42
C PRO A 408 19.97 15.95 -7.08
N ILE A 409 19.03 15.11 -6.65
CA ILE A 409 18.36 15.23 -5.34
C ILE A 409 19.10 14.38 -4.30
N ASN A 410 19.30 14.89 -3.09
CA ASN A 410 19.73 14.04 -1.97
C ASN A 410 18.50 13.34 -1.36
N LEU A 411 18.36 12.03 -1.58
CA LEU A 411 17.19 11.29 -1.09
C LEU A 411 17.12 11.32 0.45
N GLY A 412 18.26 11.27 1.14
CA GLY A 412 18.30 11.36 2.59
C GLY A 412 17.71 12.66 3.13
N ASP A 413 17.99 13.80 2.49
CA ASP A 413 17.41 15.10 2.87
C ASP A 413 15.91 15.19 2.55
N GLU A 414 15.42 14.52 1.50
CA GLU A 414 13.98 14.43 1.21
C GLU A 414 13.25 13.51 2.20
N VAL A 415 13.84 12.36 2.57
CA VAL A 415 13.26 11.44 3.56
C VAL A 415 13.28 12.07 4.95
N GLU A 416 14.35 12.77 5.33
CA GLU A 416 14.39 13.51 6.59
C GLU A 416 13.29 14.56 6.66
N ARG A 417 13.10 15.32 5.57
CA ARG A 417 11.97 16.24 5.43
C ARG A 417 10.65 15.50 5.67
N MET A 418 10.36 14.43 4.93
CA MET A 418 9.13 13.63 5.08
C MET A 418 8.90 13.13 6.51
N VAL A 419 9.96 12.66 7.19
CA VAL A 419 9.87 12.19 8.58
C VAL A 419 9.51 13.32 9.53
N LYS A 420 10.13 14.50 9.40
CA LYS A 420 9.76 15.69 10.20
C LYS A 420 8.29 16.07 10.01
N TYR A 421 7.77 16.00 8.79
CA TYR A 421 6.33 16.22 8.52
C TYR A 421 5.42 15.20 9.22
N SER A 422 5.83 13.92 9.26
CA SER A 422 5.02 12.87 9.89
C SER A 422 4.89 13.00 11.42
N LYS A 423 5.78 13.75 12.06
CA LYS A 423 5.85 13.96 13.52
C LYS A 423 4.96 15.10 14.03
N ASN A 424 3.99 15.58 13.24
CA ASN A 424 3.09 16.70 13.57
C ASN A 424 3.79 18.04 13.88
N GLU A 425 5.09 18.20 13.57
CA GLU A 425 5.73 19.53 13.54
C GLU A 425 5.11 20.42 12.44
N VAL A 426 4.45 19.81 11.45
CA VAL A 426 3.66 20.42 10.38
C VAL A 426 2.46 19.51 10.07
N ARG A 427 1.29 20.06 9.69
CA ARG A 427 0.03 19.29 9.55
C ARG A 427 0.07 18.36 8.31
N GLY A 428 -0.47 17.14 8.42
CA GLY A 428 -0.45 16.13 7.34
C GLY A 428 -1.09 16.54 5.99
N TYR A 429 -1.87 17.63 5.96
CA TYR A 429 -2.36 18.27 4.73
C TYR A 429 -1.21 18.88 3.90
N ASP A 430 -0.18 19.42 4.57
CA ASP A 430 0.96 20.08 3.94
C ASP A 430 1.94 19.08 3.28
N LEU A 431 1.97 17.81 3.73
CA LEU A 431 2.86 16.77 3.17
C LEU A 431 2.57 16.49 1.69
N ILE A 432 1.29 16.24 1.36
CA ILE A 432 0.87 15.92 -0.01
C ILE A 432 0.83 17.19 -0.86
N GLN A 433 0.51 18.33 -0.26
CA GLN A 433 0.28 19.55 -0.99
C GLN A 433 1.52 20.41 -1.23
N GLN A 434 2.49 20.42 -0.32
CA GLN A 434 3.70 21.21 -0.49
C GLN A 434 4.86 20.32 -0.96
N HIS A 435 5.28 19.32 -0.19
CA HIS A 435 6.52 18.59 -0.48
C HIS A 435 6.47 17.72 -1.74
N PHE A 436 5.38 16.97 -1.94
CA PHE A 436 5.26 16.20 -3.17
C PHE A 436 5.27 17.11 -4.40
N PHE A 437 4.54 18.23 -4.35
CA PHE A 437 4.50 19.16 -5.45
C PHE A 437 5.79 19.98 -5.60
N ASP A 438 6.54 20.25 -4.54
CA ASP A 438 7.87 20.87 -4.61
C ASP A 438 8.85 20.00 -5.40
N ILE A 439 8.83 18.68 -5.17
CA ILE A 439 9.63 17.73 -5.95
C ILE A 439 9.12 17.70 -7.39
N VAL A 440 7.81 17.51 -7.60
CA VAL A 440 7.21 17.43 -8.95
C VAL A 440 7.46 18.69 -9.77
N ASN A 441 7.42 19.88 -9.14
CA ASN A 441 7.67 21.18 -9.77
C ASN A 441 9.11 21.35 -10.28
N GLN A 442 10.05 20.50 -9.86
CA GLN A 442 11.41 20.46 -10.39
C GLN A 442 11.53 19.70 -11.72
N TYR A 443 10.44 19.09 -12.20
CA TYR A 443 10.41 18.31 -13.43
C TYR A 443 9.55 18.97 -14.51
N ASP A 444 10.05 18.95 -15.74
CA ASP A 444 9.27 19.24 -16.94
C ASP A 444 8.57 17.96 -17.40
N ILE A 445 7.31 17.82 -16.99
CA ILE A 445 6.46 16.68 -17.33
C ILE A 445 5.51 17.09 -18.45
N ARG A 446 5.61 16.46 -19.63
CA ARG A 446 4.83 16.86 -20.81
C ARG A 446 4.51 15.73 -21.77
N ALA A 447 3.38 15.87 -22.47
CA ALA A 447 3.03 15.03 -23.61
C ALA A 447 3.81 15.43 -24.87
N VAL A 448 4.49 14.46 -25.48
CA VAL A 448 5.33 14.63 -26.67
C VAL A 448 4.78 13.83 -27.86
N ARG A 449 5.09 14.26 -29.08
CA ARG A 449 4.75 13.50 -30.31
C ARG A 449 5.83 12.46 -30.65
N TYR A 450 7.08 12.86 -30.50
CA TYR A 450 8.27 12.05 -30.68
C TYR A 450 9.09 12.09 -29.41
N TRP A 451 9.87 11.04 -29.16
CA TRP A 451 10.88 11.12 -28.12
C TRP A 451 11.87 12.22 -28.50
N PRO A 452 12.29 13.08 -27.56
CA PRO A 452 13.36 14.02 -27.81
C PRO A 452 14.56 13.22 -28.36
N ASN A 453 15.06 13.58 -29.55
CA ASN A 453 16.24 12.93 -30.10
C ASN A 453 17.38 13.08 -29.09
N GLN A 454 17.94 11.96 -28.66
CA GLN A 454 19.17 11.95 -27.88
C GLN A 454 20.31 12.31 -28.83
N ASN A 455 20.68 13.58 -28.89
CA ASN A 455 22.08 13.90 -29.16
C ASN A 455 22.84 13.50 -27.88
N ARG A 456 23.16 12.21 -27.74
CA ARG A 456 24.13 11.71 -26.77
C ARG A 456 25.44 11.49 -27.49
#